data_AF-A0A5C9CV42-F1
#
_entry.id   AF-A0A5C9CV42-F1
#
_cell.length_a   1.000
_cell.length_b   1.000
_cell.length_c   1.000
_cell.angle_alpha   90.00
_cell.angle_beta   90.00
_cell.angle_gamma   90.00
#
_symmetry.space_group_name_H-M   'P 1'
#
loop_
_entity.id
_entity.type
_entity.pdbx_description
1 polymer ?
#
loop_
_entity_poly.entity_id
_entity_poly.type
_entity_poly.pdbx_seq_one_letter_code
_entity_poly.pdbx_strand_id
1 'polypeptide(L)'
;DLYRELARQRPDAFTPNLATSLIVLALRSEEAKGATLAVPFAHQAIQTLSPAFMVRPQAHNRLMLAMLKDYLRLCHAARIKPDMALLAPLIPLFQPPTEEKTHD
;
A
#
# COMPACT_ATOMS: atom_id res chain seq x y z
N ASP A 1 4.47 18.21 0.86
CA ASP A 1 5.73 18.03 0.09
C ASP A 1 7.01 17.73 0.90
N LEU A 2 7.05 17.88 2.23
CA LEU A 2 8.24 17.52 3.03
C LEU A 2 8.59 16.02 3.01
N TYR A 3 7.60 15.14 3.21
CA TYR A 3 7.84 13.69 3.22
C TYR A 3 8.22 13.13 1.84
N ARG A 4 7.78 13.75 0.73
CA ARG A 4 8.22 13.37 -0.62
C ARG A 4 9.68 13.73 -0.86
N GLU A 5 10.13 14.87 -0.36
CA GLU A 5 11.53 15.30 -0.46
C GLU A 5 12.44 14.41 0.39
N LEU A 6 12.04 14.14 1.64
CA LEU A 6 12.78 13.24 2.54
C LEU A 6 12.82 11.80 2.02
N ALA A 7 11.73 11.30 1.41
CA ALA A 7 11.72 9.98 0.77
C ALA A 7 12.65 9.92 -0.46
N ARG A 8 12.86 11.03 -1.18
CA ARG A 8 13.87 11.08 -2.24
C ARG A 8 15.29 11.03 -1.69
N GLN A 9 15.55 11.65 -0.54
CA GLN A 9 16.89 11.69 0.06
C GLN A 9 17.24 10.44 0.87
N ARG A 10 16.27 9.83 1.57
CA ARG A 10 16.42 8.59 2.35
C ARG A 10 15.17 7.70 2.20
N PRO A 11 15.04 7.02 1.05
CA PRO A 11 13.85 6.23 0.73
C PRO A 11 13.55 5.14 1.77
N ASP A 12 14.57 4.52 2.35
CA ASP A 12 14.39 3.45 3.33
C ASP A 12 13.71 3.90 4.64
N ALA A 13 13.90 5.16 5.05
CA ALA A 13 13.40 5.66 6.34
C ALA A 13 12.07 6.41 6.22
N PHE A 14 11.84 7.11 5.11
CA PHE A 14 10.70 8.04 5.00
C PHE A 14 9.56 7.54 4.10
N THR A 15 9.81 6.54 3.25
CA THR A 15 8.77 5.95 2.40
C THR A 15 7.64 5.30 3.21
N PRO A 16 7.90 4.51 4.28
CA PRO A 16 6.83 3.98 5.13
C PRO A 16 6.03 5.07 5.83
N ASN A 17 6.69 6.11 6.36
CA ASN A 17 6.03 7.23 7.05
C ASN A 17 5.14 8.05 6.09
N LEU A 18 5.58 8.24 4.85
CA LEU A 18 4.79 8.89 3.80
C LEU A 18 3.55 8.04 3.46
N ALA A 19 3.73 6.74 3.25
CA ALA A 19 2.64 5.80 3.00
C ALA A 19 1.61 5.79 4.15
N THR A 20 2.06 5.77 5.40
CA THR A 20 1.18 5.87 6.57
C THR A 20 0.44 7.21 6.63
N SER A 21 1.10 8.32 6.32
CA SER A 21 0.43 9.63 6.29
C SER A 21 -0.67 9.67 5.22
N LEU A 22 -0.43 9.06 4.06
CA LEU A 22 -1.40 8.98 2.97
C LEU A 22 -2.61 8.10 3.32
N ILE A 23 -2.42 6.96 4.00
CA ILE A 23 -3.56 6.12 4.41
C ILE A 23 -4.41 6.80 5.49
N VAL A 24 -3.78 7.51 6.43
CA VAL A 24 -4.49 8.34 7.40
C VAL A 24 -5.30 9.44 6.69
N LEU A 25 -4.71 10.10 5.69
CA LEU A 25 -5.42 11.09 4.89
C LEU A 25 -6.61 10.49 4.13
N ALA A 26 -6.49 9.25 3.63
CA ALA A 26 -7.59 8.53 3.00
C ALA A 26 -8.77 8.35 3.96
N LEU A 27 -8.51 7.85 5.18
CA LEU A 27 -9.53 7.63 6.20
C LEU A 27 -10.20 8.94 6.63
N ARG A 28 -9.44 10.00 6.84
CA ARG A 28 -9.99 11.34 7.15
C ARG A 28 -10.80 11.93 6.00
N SER A 29 -10.37 11.68 4.77
CA SER A 29 -11.09 12.15 3.58
C SER A 29 -12.40 11.40 3.39
N GLU A 30 -12.45 10.12 3.74
CA GLU A 30 -13.71 9.36 3.73
C GLU A 30 -14.70 9.92 4.74
N GLU A 31 -14.27 10.15 5.99
CA GLU A 31 -15.11 10.72 7.04
C GLU A 31 -15.70 12.07 6.61
N ALA A 32 -14.87 12.93 5.97
CA ALA A 32 -15.26 14.29 5.63
C ALA A 32 -15.99 14.42 4.28
N LYS A 33 -15.67 13.56 3.30
CA LYS A 33 -16.06 13.77 1.89
C LYS A 33 -16.49 12.49 1.17
N GLY A 34 -16.49 11.35 1.85
CA GLY A 34 -16.92 10.05 1.32
C GLY A 34 -15.83 9.26 0.60
N ALA A 35 -16.13 7.98 0.36
CA ALA A 35 -15.16 6.99 -0.11
C ALA A 35 -14.54 7.32 -1.48
N THR A 36 -15.31 7.90 -2.42
CA THR A 36 -14.82 8.24 -3.77
C THR A 36 -13.59 9.15 -3.75
N LEU A 37 -13.54 10.13 -2.83
CA LEU A 37 -12.42 11.05 -2.70
C LEU A 37 -11.28 10.48 -1.84
N ALA A 38 -11.53 9.41 -1.09
CA ALA A 38 -10.53 8.71 -0.28
C ALA A 38 -9.73 7.68 -1.08
N VAL A 39 -10.34 7.03 -2.09
CA VAL A 39 -9.71 5.99 -2.91
C VAL A 39 -8.35 6.41 -3.50
N PRO A 40 -8.17 7.62 -4.08
CA PRO A 40 -6.88 8.05 -4.62
C PRO A 40 -5.77 8.12 -3.58
N PHE A 41 -6.08 8.51 -2.34
CA PHE A 41 -5.09 8.59 -1.27
C PHE A 41 -4.62 7.20 -0.83
N ALA A 42 -5.55 6.25 -0.68
CA ALA A 42 -5.23 4.87 -0.35
C ALA A 42 -4.42 4.19 -1.48
N HIS A 43 -4.80 4.43 -2.74
CA HIS A 43 -4.05 3.96 -3.92
C HIS A 43 -2.61 4.48 -3.90
N GLN A 44 -2.42 5.79 -3.75
CA GLN A 44 -1.10 6.41 -3.72
C GLN A 44 -0.27 5.92 -2.53
N ALA A 45 -0.91 5.65 -1.39
CA ALA A 45 -0.24 5.10 -0.23
C ALA A 45 0.38 3.72 -0.55
N ILE A 46 -0.41 2.81 -1.14
CA ILE A 46 0.06 1.49 -1.56
C ILE A 46 1.19 1.63 -2.58
N GLN A 47 0.98 2.43 -3.62
CA GLN A 47 1.99 2.68 -4.66
C GLN A 47 3.30 3.21 -4.08
N THR A 48 3.24 4.06 -3.06
CA THR A 48 4.42 4.61 -2.38
C THR A 48 5.19 3.52 -1.63
N LEU A 49 4.48 2.61 -0.95
CA LEU A 49 5.13 1.54 -0.17
C LEU A 49 5.59 0.35 -1.04
N SER A 50 5.01 0.17 -2.23
CA SER A 50 5.27 -0.99 -3.10
C SER A 50 6.76 -1.28 -3.34
N PRO A 51 7.63 -0.31 -3.70
CA PRO A 51 9.05 -0.60 -3.93
C PRO A 51 9.74 -1.15 -2.68
N ALA A 52 9.50 -0.55 -1.51
CA ALA A 52 10.09 -0.99 -0.25
C ALA A 52 9.56 -2.36 0.19
N PHE A 53 8.27 -2.63 -0.07
CA PHE A 53 7.67 -3.94 0.17
C PHE A 53 8.23 -5.01 -0.77
N MET A 54 8.46 -4.72 -2.05
CA MET A 54 9.05 -5.68 -2.99
C MET A 54 10.48 -6.08 -2.61
N VAL A 55 11.27 -5.15 -2.09
CA VAL A 55 12.65 -5.44 -1.64
C VAL A 55 12.65 -6.21 -0.31
N ARG A 56 11.75 -5.85 0.62
CA ARG A 56 11.66 -6.47 1.94
C ARG A 56 10.19 -6.74 2.30
N PRO A 57 9.57 -7.82 1.78
CA PRO A 57 8.16 -8.10 2.02
C PRO A 57 7.87 -8.30 3.50
N GLN A 58 8.69 -9.10 4.18
CA GLN A 58 8.51 -9.42 5.60
C GLN A 58 8.51 -8.19 6.51
N ALA A 59 9.33 -7.18 6.22
CA ALA A 59 9.43 -5.96 7.02
C ALA A 59 8.17 -5.07 6.91
N HIS A 60 7.49 -5.11 5.76
CA HIS A 60 6.36 -4.20 5.48
C HIS A 60 5.02 -4.93 5.32
N ASN A 61 4.98 -6.27 5.44
CA ASN A 61 3.79 -7.09 5.21
C ASN A 61 2.58 -6.60 6.02
N ARG A 62 2.75 -6.41 7.33
CA ARG A 62 1.67 -5.96 8.21
C ARG A 62 1.10 -4.60 7.79
N LEU A 63 1.97 -3.66 7.42
CA LEU A 63 1.55 -2.32 6.98
C LEU A 63 0.85 -2.39 5.62
N MET A 64 1.46 -3.07 4.65
CA MET A 64 0.88 -3.23 3.32
C MET A 64 -0.48 -3.93 3.37
N LEU A 65 -0.64 -4.97 4.18
CA LEU A 65 -1.91 -5.68 4.34
C LEU A 65 -3.02 -4.79 4.90
N ALA A 66 -2.70 -3.93 5.86
CA ALA A 66 -3.66 -2.96 6.39
C ALA A 66 -4.12 -1.98 5.30
N MET A 67 -3.17 -1.44 4.54
CA MET A 67 -3.45 -0.48 3.47
C MET A 67 -4.28 -1.09 2.34
N LEU A 68 -4.01 -2.35 1.97
CA LEU A 68 -4.79 -3.09 0.97
C LEU A 68 -6.23 -3.34 1.43
N LYS A 69 -6.43 -3.69 2.71
CA LYS A 69 -7.77 -3.86 3.28
C LYS A 69 -8.56 -2.56 3.23
N ASP A 70 -7.94 -1.45 3.64
CA ASP A 70 -8.58 -0.14 3.61
C ASP A 70 -8.89 0.31 2.18
N TYR A 71 -7.96 0.14 1.24
CA TYR A 71 -8.18 0.45 -0.17
C TYR A 71 -9.33 -0.34 -0.78
N LEU A 72 -9.38 -1.66 -0.58
CA LEU A 72 -10.45 -2.51 -1.12
C LEU A 72 -11.81 -2.15 -0.50
N ARG A 73 -11.85 -1.86 0.80
CA ARG A 73 -13.06 -1.38 1.48
C ARG A 73 -13.55 -0.05 0.90
N LEU A 74 -12.64 0.90 0.67
CA LEU A 74 -12.96 2.19 0.04
C LEU A 74 -13.45 2.03 -1.39
N CYS A 75 -12.79 1.20 -2.21
CA CYS A 75 -13.23 0.88 -3.56
C CYS A 75 -14.64 0.28 -3.57
N HIS A 76 -14.92 -0.66 -2.66
CA HIS A 76 -16.25 -1.25 -2.52
C HIS A 76 -17.31 -0.20 -2.16
N ALA A 77 -17.05 0.63 -1.14
CA ALA A 77 -17.96 1.69 -0.71
C ALA A 77 -18.21 2.74 -1.80
N ALA A 78 -17.19 3.06 -2.60
CA ALA A 78 -17.28 3.98 -3.73
C ALA A 78 -17.85 3.32 -5.01
N ARG A 79 -18.08 1.99 -5.02
CA ARG A 79 -18.39 1.18 -6.21
C ARG A 79 -17.40 1.37 -7.36
N ILE A 80 -16.13 1.56 -7.02
CA ILE A 80 -15.02 1.68 -7.96
C ILE A 80 -14.32 0.32 -8.07
N LYS A 81 -14.01 -0.11 -9.30
CA LYS A 81 -13.22 -1.32 -9.51
C LYS A 81 -11.78 -1.09 -9.01
N PRO A 82 -11.23 -1.94 -8.14
CA PRO A 82 -9.85 -1.83 -7.70
C PRO A 82 -8.87 -1.90 -8.88
N ASP A 83 -7.77 -1.15 -8.78
CA ASP A 83 -6.67 -1.18 -9.74
C ASP A 83 -5.90 -2.50 -9.62
N MET A 84 -6.26 -3.45 -10.49
CA MET A 84 -5.61 -4.77 -10.50
C MET A 84 -4.15 -4.69 -10.95
N ALA A 85 -3.73 -3.67 -11.70
CA ALA A 85 -2.34 -3.51 -12.09
C ALA A 85 -1.46 -3.13 -10.89
N LEU A 86 -2.03 -2.37 -9.93
CA LEU A 86 -1.38 -2.10 -8.65
C LEU A 86 -1.29 -3.37 -7.77
N LEU A 87 -2.35 -4.18 -7.74
CA LEU A 87 -2.45 -5.33 -6.82
C LEU A 87 -1.66 -6.57 -7.28
N ALA A 88 -1.71 -6.87 -8.58
CA ALA A 88 -1.12 -8.08 -9.15
C ALA A 88 0.33 -8.37 -8.72
N PRO A 89 1.27 -7.40 -8.76
CA PRO A 89 2.66 -7.68 -8.37
C PRO A 89 2.86 -7.83 -6.86
N LEU A 90 1.89 -7.40 -6.03
CA LEU A 90 1.99 -7.47 -4.57
C LEU A 90 1.46 -8.79 -4.02
N ILE A 91 0.47 -9.40 -4.67
CA ILE A 91 -0.21 -10.62 -4.19
C ILE A 91 0.76 -11.78 -3.91
N PRO A 92 1.70 -12.14 -4.80
CA PRO A 92 2.61 -13.26 -4.56
C PRO A 92 3.52 -13.06 -3.34
N LEU A 93 3.80 -11.80 -2.98
CA LEU A 93 4.72 -11.46 -1.89
C LEU A 93 4.13 -11.66 -0.49
N PHE A 94 2.82 -11.93 -0.39
CA PHE A 94 2.17 -12.32 0.86
C PHE A 94 2.29 -13.82 1.16
N GLN A 95 2.66 -14.62 0.15
CA GLN A 95 2.90 -16.04 0.35
C GLN A 95 4.34 -16.23 0.88
N PRO A 96 4.57 -17.12 1.85
CA PRO A 96 5.93 -17.55 2.17
C PRO A 96 6.55 -18.14 0.90
N PRO A 97 7.88 -18.02 0.68
CA PRO A 97 8.52 -18.72 -0.42
C PRO A 97 8.16 -20.19 -0.28
N THR A 98 7.43 -20.73 -1.25
CA THR A 98 7.30 -22.18 -1.38
C THR A 98 8.72 -22.69 -1.49
N GLU A 99 9.19 -23.39 -0.46
CA GLU A 99 10.37 -24.22 -0.57
C GLU A 99 10.15 -25.09 -1.80
N GLU A 100 10.84 -24.76 -2.90
CA GLU A 100 11.06 -25.71 -3.98
C GLU A 100 11.70 -26.91 -3.30
N LYS A 101 10.90 -27.97 -3.12
CA LYS A 101 11.41 -29.26 -2.70
C LYS A 101 12.47 -29.65 -3.72
N THR A 102 13.73 -29.43 -3.37
CA THR A 102 14.85 -30.18 -3.93
C THR A 102 14.57 -31.64 -3.57
N HIS A 103 13.93 -32.36 -4.47
CA HIS A 103 13.86 -33.80 -4.43
C HIS A 103 15.09 -34.28 -5.17
N ASP A 104 16.13 -34.65 -4.41
CA ASP A 104 17.18 -35.57 -4.83
C ASP A 104 16.58 -36.95 -5.16
#